data_AF-A0A1I0ATH9-F1
#
_entry.id   AF-A0A1I0ATH9-F1
#
_cell.length_a   1.000
_cell.length_b   1.000
_cell.length_c   1.000
_cell.angle_alpha   90.00
_cell.angle_beta   90.00
_cell.angle_gamma   90.00
#
_symmetry.space_group_name_H-M   'P 1'
#
loop_
_entity.id
_entity.type
_entity.pdbx_description
1 polymer ?
#
loop_
_entity_poly.entity_id
_entity_poly.type
_entity_poly.pdbx_seq_one_letter_code
_entity_poly.pdbx_strand_id
1 'polypeptide(L)'
;MANSIAVWSDRQDVSSVKQDAVAEIELHFNYWNLLTQQGKSNLSLDIGIKFKNLSSELNVFLPINLPNNDAYLDLGERLKDKQEVVSAIFNENLVIDANNSRTDNYFIVSKSHASNDFFKWITDKPEICKLKNGTHLKFSPNKYTIGINEYGYLRFRIQIDGKNSDFLSTQIEPKDKILLSSEENIELIDFRVNEIRNLPVEICNKIANSVEIQKIHYFIIRNIDVEYLMSDRDYVRCRLLEGDNIWGEYVKGNKNRIDLDKMIIYQWTLQKENQKNQFTNFSKYKHTKKSYLMLLRSIFFIISFAVLANYITTTSLQIPNDFGYLDSLPFFVDGIELLRRGFQALFMLCLLAHLFWIGKFLAYKAKSLVCKIK
;
A
#
# COMPACT_ATOMS: atom_id res chain seq x y z
N MET A 1 -0.58 -1.82 -17.47
CA MET A 1 0.88 -1.57 -17.39
C MET A 1 1.09 -0.56 -16.28
N ALA A 2 2.09 -0.74 -15.41
CA ALA A 2 2.37 0.22 -14.34
C ALA A 2 2.81 1.56 -14.93
N ASN A 3 2.32 2.66 -14.35
CA ASN A 3 2.62 4.02 -14.80
C ASN A 3 3.56 4.70 -13.80
N SER A 4 4.37 5.66 -14.27
CA SER A 4 5.31 6.37 -13.42
C SER A 4 4.75 7.73 -12.98
N ILE A 5 5.03 8.10 -11.73
CA ILE A 5 4.98 9.49 -11.27
C ILE A 5 6.19 10.21 -11.89
N ALA A 6 6.08 11.51 -12.16
CA ALA A 6 7.24 12.32 -12.47
C ALA A 6 7.35 13.58 -11.62
N VAL A 7 8.58 13.97 -11.33
CA VAL A 7 8.93 15.23 -10.65
C VAL A 7 10.06 15.90 -11.44
N TRP A 8 9.86 17.17 -11.79
CA TRP A 8 10.84 17.97 -12.51
C TRP A 8 10.70 19.46 -12.17
N SER A 9 11.64 20.24 -12.67
CA SER A 9 11.65 21.69 -12.59
C SER A 9 11.84 22.26 -13.99
N ASP A 10 11.09 23.29 -14.38
CA ASP A 10 11.28 23.87 -15.72
C ASP A 10 12.60 24.65 -15.77
N ARG A 11 13.39 24.53 -16.83
CA ARG A 11 14.66 25.26 -16.93
C ARG A 11 14.38 26.73 -17.25
N GLN A 12 14.95 27.67 -16.51
CA GLN A 12 14.97 29.07 -16.97
C GLN A 12 15.87 29.17 -18.21
N ASP A 13 15.41 29.86 -19.25
CA ASP A 13 16.18 30.05 -20.48
C ASP A 13 17.53 30.75 -20.17
N VAL A 14 18.59 30.22 -20.78
CA VAL A 14 20.02 30.43 -20.47
C VAL A 14 20.56 31.81 -20.91
N SER A 15 19.72 32.84 -20.99
CA SER A 15 20.10 34.15 -21.54
C SER A 15 20.64 35.15 -20.51
N SER A 16 20.69 34.83 -19.22
CA SER A 16 21.34 35.68 -18.21
C SER A 16 22.25 34.89 -17.29
N VAL A 17 23.54 35.15 -17.45
CA VAL A 17 24.68 34.64 -16.69
C VAL A 17 24.44 34.63 -15.18
N LYS A 18 24.38 33.42 -14.60
CA LYS A 18 25.22 32.93 -13.51
C LYS A 18 25.11 31.40 -13.52
N GLN A 19 26.13 30.74 -13.01
CA GLN A 19 26.26 29.28 -12.97
C GLN A 19 25.09 28.69 -12.16
N ASP A 20 23.98 28.40 -12.83
CA ASP A 20 22.75 27.91 -12.18
C ASP A 20 23.06 26.55 -11.53
N ALA A 21 23.09 26.55 -10.20
CA ALA A 21 23.13 25.32 -9.44
C ALA A 21 21.90 24.49 -9.82
N VAL A 22 22.11 23.25 -10.27
CA VAL A 22 21.03 22.32 -10.57
C VAL A 22 20.17 22.18 -9.31
N ALA A 23 18.84 22.26 -9.46
CA ALA A 23 17.93 22.12 -8.34
C ALA A 23 18.09 20.73 -7.71
N GLU A 24 18.47 20.70 -6.44
CA GLU A 24 18.64 19.47 -5.68
C GLU A 24 17.33 19.15 -4.99
N ILE A 25 16.84 17.91 -5.13
CA ILE A 25 15.59 17.49 -4.50
C ILE A 25 15.74 16.19 -3.70
N GLU A 26 15.02 16.10 -2.59
CA GLU A 26 14.75 14.88 -1.84
C GLU A 26 13.26 14.59 -1.88
N LEU A 27 12.90 13.37 -2.26
CA LEU A 27 11.51 12.95 -2.41
C LEU A 27 11.09 12.05 -1.25
N HIS A 28 9.90 12.29 -0.72
CA HIS A 28 9.32 11.54 0.38
C HIS A 28 7.93 11.06 -0.03
N PHE A 29 7.77 9.75 -0.20
CA PHE A 29 6.52 9.13 -0.59
C PHE A 29 5.98 8.28 0.54
N ASN A 30 4.74 8.54 0.97
CA ASN A 30 4.04 7.66 1.92
C ASN A 30 2.78 7.12 1.26
N TYR A 31 2.78 5.84 0.92
CA TYR A 31 1.59 5.15 0.45
C TYR A 31 0.83 4.58 1.65
N TRP A 32 -0.30 5.18 1.96
CA TRP A 32 -1.20 4.74 3.01
C TRP A 32 -2.25 3.82 2.42
N ASN A 33 -2.21 2.55 2.80
CA ASN A 33 -3.23 1.56 2.48
C ASN A 33 -4.00 1.21 3.75
N LEU A 34 -5.03 2.01 4.04
CA LEU A 34 -5.76 1.95 5.30
C LEU A 34 -7.04 1.14 5.12
N LEU A 35 -7.07 -0.06 5.67
CA LEU A 35 -8.30 -0.84 5.72
C LEU A 35 -9.23 -0.22 6.78
N THR A 36 -10.39 0.25 6.35
CA THR A 36 -11.43 0.70 7.29
C THR A 36 -12.10 -0.50 7.96
N GLN A 37 -12.75 -0.29 9.10
CA GLN A 37 -13.50 -1.34 9.83
C GLN A 37 -14.60 -2.02 8.98
N GLN A 38 -15.05 -1.36 7.92
CA GLN A 38 -16.02 -1.88 6.95
C GLN A 38 -15.37 -2.68 5.80
N GLY A 39 -14.06 -2.92 5.85
CA GLY A 39 -13.30 -3.64 4.83
C GLY A 39 -13.08 -2.84 3.54
N LYS A 40 -13.44 -1.55 3.50
CA LYS A 40 -13.12 -0.65 2.39
C LYS A 40 -11.71 -0.09 2.58
N SER A 41 -10.87 -0.17 1.56
CA SER A 41 -9.57 0.49 1.55
C SER A 41 -9.75 1.99 1.38
N ASN A 42 -9.07 2.76 2.21
CA ASN A 42 -8.85 4.18 2.03
C ASN A 42 -7.38 4.35 1.63
N LEU A 43 -7.19 4.65 0.34
CA LEU A 43 -5.88 4.73 -0.28
C LEU A 43 -5.49 6.19 -0.44
N SER A 44 -4.31 6.55 0.04
CA SER A 44 -3.78 7.88 -0.18
C SER A 44 -2.28 7.84 -0.39
N LEU A 45 -1.78 8.73 -1.25
CA LEU A 45 -0.35 8.90 -1.47
C LEU A 45 0.05 10.29 -1.00
N ASP A 46 0.93 10.36 0.00
CA ASP A 46 1.58 11.61 0.37
C ASP A 46 2.85 11.77 -0.44
N ILE A 47 3.07 12.98 -0.94
CA ILE A 47 4.25 13.37 -1.70
C ILE A 47 4.85 14.57 -0.98
N GLY A 48 6.05 14.39 -0.45
CA GLY A 48 6.89 15.43 0.11
C GLY A 48 8.08 15.69 -0.81
N ILE A 49 8.41 16.95 -1.03
CA ILE A 49 9.52 17.39 -1.87
C ILE A 49 10.31 18.39 -1.05
N LYS A 50 11.49 17.98 -0.58
CA LYS A 50 12.49 18.89 -0.04
C LYS A 50 13.37 19.35 -1.19
N PHE A 51 13.69 20.63 -1.26
CA PHE A 51 14.46 21.14 -2.39
C PHE A 51 15.35 22.30 -1.99
N LYS A 52 16.39 22.51 -2.80
CA LYS A 52 17.38 23.58 -2.68
C LYS A 52 17.69 24.11 -4.06
N ASN A 53 17.98 25.42 -4.16
CA ASN A 53 18.34 26.08 -5.42
C ASN A 53 17.26 25.94 -6.52
N LEU A 54 15.98 25.95 -6.12
CA LEU A 54 14.86 25.93 -7.07
C LEU A 54 14.61 27.36 -7.58
N SER A 55 14.93 27.61 -8.86
CA SER A 55 14.76 28.92 -9.51
C SER A 55 13.46 29.05 -10.31
N SER A 56 12.70 27.98 -10.45
CA SER A 56 11.61 27.85 -11.44
C SER A 56 10.45 27.01 -10.89
N GLU A 57 9.42 26.81 -11.70
CA GLU A 57 8.25 26.02 -11.32
C GLU A 57 8.63 24.56 -11.01
N LEU A 58 8.19 24.10 -9.84
CA LEU A 58 8.25 22.69 -9.46
C LEU A 58 7.01 21.99 -10.00
N ASN A 59 7.24 20.89 -10.70
CA ASN A 59 6.20 20.20 -11.44
C ASN A 59 6.10 18.74 -10.99
N VAL A 60 4.87 18.25 -10.82
CA VAL A 60 4.58 16.86 -10.49
C VAL A 60 3.54 16.30 -11.46
N PHE A 61 3.85 15.18 -12.10
CA PHE A 61 2.90 14.43 -12.91
C PHE A 61 2.43 13.18 -12.14
N LEU A 62 1.12 13.01 -12.06
CA LEU A 62 0.45 11.86 -11.50
C LEU A 62 -0.21 11.08 -12.63
N PRO A 63 0.03 9.76 -12.77
CA PRO A 63 -0.57 8.97 -13.83
C PRO A 63 -2.02 8.54 -13.52
N ILE A 64 -2.78 9.45 -12.91
CA ILE A 64 -4.20 9.33 -12.59
C ILE A 64 -4.90 10.65 -12.88
N ASN A 65 -6.17 10.57 -13.26
CA ASN A 65 -7.01 11.76 -13.42
C ASN A 65 -7.69 12.05 -12.08
N LEU A 66 -7.29 13.14 -11.43
CA LEU A 66 -7.92 13.53 -10.17
C LEU A 66 -9.41 13.85 -10.44
N PRO A 67 -10.35 13.23 -9.69
CA PRO A 67 -11.77 13.37 -9.95
C PRO A 67 -12.22 14.83 -9.77
N ASN A 68 -11.73 15.49 -8.72
CA ASN A 68 -11.96 16.88 -8.37
C ASN A 68 -10.75 17.46 -7.61
N ASN A 69 -10.77 18.77 -7.35
CA ASN A 69 -9.72 19.43 -6.58
C ASN A 69 -9.67 18.97 -5.12
N ASP A 70 -10.76 18.41 -4.59
CA ASP A 70 -10.83 17.89 -3.21
C ASP A 70 -9.98 16.62 -3.00
N ALA A 71 -9.57 15.94 -4.09
CA ALA A 71 -8.63 14.83 -4.02
C ALA A 71 -7.23 15.27 -3.60
N TYR A 72 -6.90 16.56 -3.75
CA TYR A 72 -5.66 17.17 -3.29
C TYR A 72 -5.84 17.78 -1.89
N LEU A 73 -4.92 17.48 -0.99
CA LEU A 73 -4.88 18.08 0.35
C LEU A 73 -3.46 18.58 0.66
N ASP A 74 -3.33 19.89 0.90
CA ASP A 74 -2.09 20.48 1.40
C ASP A 74 -1.86 20.03 2.86
N LEU A 75 -0.74 19.35 3.11
CA LEU A 75 -0.39 18.88 4.45
C LEU A 75 0.39 19.95 5.24
N GLY A 76 0.96 20.97 4.61
CA GLY A 76 1.60 22.07 5.32
C GLY A 76 0.61 22.85 6.17
N GLU A 77 -0.49 23.29 5.56
CA GLU A 77 -1.52 24.06 6.27
C GLU A 77 -2.17 23.25 7.41
N ARG A 78 -2.29 21.92 7.22
CA ARG A 78 -2.83 21.01 8.23
C ARG A 78 -1.89 20.81 9.42
N LEU A 79 -0.57 20.92 9.22
CA LEU A 79 0.44 20.52 10.20
C LEU A 79 1.23 21.67 10.81
N LYS A 80 0.95 22.91 10.40
CA LYS A 80 1.63 24.12 10.87
C LYS A 80 1.67 24.32 12.39
N ASP A 81 0.74 23.70 13.13
CA ASP A 81 0.64 23.77 14.60
C ASP A 81 0.88 22.40 15.28
N LYS A 82 1.47 21.43 14.58
CA LYS A 82 1.59 20.03 15.02
C LYS A 82 3.06 19.58 15.08
N GLN A 83 3.80 20.12 16.04
CA GLN A 83 5.24 19.88 16.18
C GLN A 83 5.59 18.39 16.33
N GLU A 84 4.83 17.62 17.11
CA GLU A 84 5.09 16.19 17.30
C GLU A 84 4.98 15.42 15.98
N VAL A 85 4.00 15.79 15.14
CA VAL A 85 3.78 15.16 13.84
C VAL A 85 4.88 15.54 12.85
N VAL A 86 5.27 16.82 12.81
CA VAL A 86 6.40 17.28 11.98
C VAL A 86 7.68 16.55 12.36
N SER A 87 7.96 16.44 13.67
CA SER A 87 9.11 15.69 14.18
C SER A 87 9.06 14.21 13.78
N ALA A 88 7.89 13.58 13.85
CA ALA A 88 7.69 12.19 13.45
C ALA A 88 7.88 11.95 11.95
N ILE A 89 7.45 12.89 11.09
CA ILE A 89 7.61 12.80 9.62
C ILE A 89 9.10 12.75 9.22
N PHE A 90 9.93 13.56 9.87
CA PHE A 90 11.37 13.59 9.62
C PHE A 90 12.16 12.62 10.48
N ASN A 91 11.53 12.00 11.48
CA ASN A 91 12.19 11.18 12.49
C ASN A 91 13.32 11.95 13.20
N GLU A 92 13.09 13.23 13.46
CA GLU A 92 14.01 14.16 14.11
C GLU A 92 13.25 14.99 15.14
N ASN A 93 13.92 15.43 16.21
CA ASN A 93 13.30 16.36 17.16
C ASN A 93 13.34 17.76 16.55
N LEU A 94 12.22 18.17 15.97
CA LEU A 94 12.09 19.45 15.26
C LEU A 94 11.20 20.40 16.04
N VAL A 95 11.44 21.68 15.81
CA VAL A 95 10.73 22.80 16.42
C VAL A 95 10.12 23.63 15.31
N ILE A 96 8.84 23.97 15.47
CA ILE A 96 8.15 24.92 14.60
C ILE A 96 8.35 26.31 15.22
N ASP A 97 8.97 27.23 14.50
CA ASP A 97 9.18 28.59 15.01
C ASP A 97 7.86 29.37 14.97
N ALA A 98 7.28 29.59 16.15
CA ALA A 98 6.04 30.36 16.31
C ALA A 98 6.25 31.88 16.27
N ASN A 99 7.49 32.36 16.49
CA ASN A 99 7.75 33.77 16.81
C ASN A 99 8.36 34.57 15.66
N ASN A 100 9.07 33.95 14.72
CA ASN A 100 9.86 34.72 13.74
C ASN A 100 9.39 34.70 12.28
N SER A 101 8.58 33.76 11.81
CA SER A 101 8.32 33.66 10.35
C SER A 101 7.12 32.79 9.98
N ARG A 102 5.94 33.11 10.51
CA ARG A 102 4.69 32.61 9.92
C ARG A 102 4.20 33.62 8.90
N THR A 103 4.26 33.24 7.63
CA THR A 103 3.52 33.91 6.57
C THR A 103 2.38 33.00 6.14
N ASP A 104 1.43 33.51 5.35
CA ASP A 104 0.36 32.68 4.79
C ASP A 104 0.89 31.55 3.87
N ASN A 105 2.15 31.65 3.43
CA ASN A 105 2.74 30.77 2.40
C ASN A 105 3.83 29.82 2.92
N TYR A 106 4.35 30.02 4.14
CA TYR A 106 5.29 29.09 4.77
C TYR A 106 5.45 29.33 6.28
N PHE A 107 5.99 28.31 6.96
CA PHE A 107 6.51 28.39 8.32
C PHE A 107 7.92 27.79 8.42
N ILE A 108 8.71 28.20 9.40
CA ILE A 108 10.08 27.71 9.61
C ILE A 108 10.07 26.50 10.52
N VAL A 109 10.84 25.48 10.12
CA VAL A 109 11.11 24.28 10.90
C VAL A 109 12.61 24.13 11.09
N SER A 110 13.06 23.91 12.33
CA SER A 110 14.48 23.78 12.67
C SER A 110 14.69 22.68 13.72
N LYS A 111 15.94 22.28 13.94
CA LYS A 111 16.28 21.30 15.01
C LYS A 111 16.16 21.87 16.43
N SER A 112 16.26 23.18 16.56
CA SER A 112 16.09 23.89 17.83
C SER A 112 15.81 25.37 17.56
N HIS A 113 15.28 26.09 18.55
CA HIS A 113 15.01 27.54 18.45
C HIS A 113 16.25 28.39 18.11
N ALA A 114 17.47 27.87 18.31
CA ALA A 114 18.73 28.55 18.02
C ALA A 114 19.55 27.88 16.89
N SER A 115 18.95 26.94 16.16
CA SER A 115 19.63 26.20 15.10
C SER A 115 19.68 26.98 13.79
N ASN A 116 20.87 27.07 13.19
CA ASN A 116 21.04 27.53 11.81
C ASN A 116 20.65 26.47 10.76
N ASP A 117 20.42 25.22 11.19
CA ASP A 117 19.85 24.16 10.36
C ASP A 117 18.32 24.25 10.42
N PHE A 118 17.74 24.86 9.38
CA PHE A 118 16.30 25.07 9.22
C PHE A 118 15.87 24.90 7.76
N PHE A 119 14.59 24.71 7.56
CA PHE A 119 13.94 24.75 6.24
C PHE A 119 12.59 25.44 6.33
N LYS A 120 12.15 26.00 5.20
CA LYS A 120 10.83 26.61 5.06
C LYS A 120 9.83 25.55 4.62
N TRP A 121 8.86 25.21 5.47
CA TRP A 121 7.73 24.38 5.07
C TRP A 121 6.70 25.25 4.36
N ILE A 122 6.53 25.02 3.07
CA ILE A 122 5.65 25.77 2.18
C ILE A 122 4.22 25.27 2.28
N THR A 123 3.29 26.21 2.35
CA THR A 123 1.85 26.02 2.20
C THR A 123 1.45 26.58 0.84
N ASP A 124 1.21 25.70 -0.13
CA ASP A 124 0.83 26.09 -1.48
C ASP A 124 -0.18 25.13 -2.08
N LYS A 125 -1.06 25.69 -2.91
CA LYS A 125 -1.99 24.94 -3.75
C LYS A 125 -1.52 25.01 -5.19
N PRO A 126 -1.31 23.87 -5.85
CA PRO A 126 -0.83 23.85 -7.22
C PRO A 126 -1.91 24.31 -8.18
N GLU A 127 -1.48 24.79 -9.35
CA GLU A 127 -2.33 24.76 -10.53
C GLU A 127 -2.49 23.29 -10.98
N ILE A 128 -3.73 22.82 -11.10
CA ILE A 128 -4.04 21.44 -11.48
C ILE A 128 -4.48 21.41 -12.95
N CYS A 129 -3.62 20.90 -13.82
CA CYS A 129 -3.90 20.71 -15.24
C CYS A 129 -4.23 19.24 -15.53
N LYS A 130 -5.43 18.96 -16.06
CA LYS A 130 -5.79 17.61 -16.51
C LYS A 130 -5.16 17.33 -17.88
N LEU A 131 -4.44 16.22 -17.99
CA LEU A 131 -3.87 15.71 -19.23
C LEU A 131 -4.66 14.46 -19.67
N LYS A 132 -4.45 14.02 -20.91
CA LYS A 132 -5.13 12.82 -21.44
C LYS A 132 -4.86 11.56 -20.60
N ASN A 133 -3.62 11.43 -20.12
CA ASN A 133 -3.11 10.23 -19.44
C ASN A 133 -2.74 10.48 -17.97
N GLY A 134 -3.25 11.54 -17.33
CA GLY A 134 -2.94 11.85 -15.95
C GLY A 134 -3.18 13.30 -15.56
N THR A 135 -2.67 13.69 -14.41
CA THR A 135 -2.80 15.05 -13.87
C THR A 135 -1.43 15.67 -13.68
N HIS A 136 -1.28 16.93 -14.11
CA HIS A 136 -0.07 17.72 -13.92
C HIS A 136 -0.34 18.80 -12.86
N LEU A 137 0.45 18.77 -11.79
CA LEU A 137 0.45 19.75 -10.71
C LEU A 137 1.63 20.71 -10.91
N LYS A 138 1.37 22.01 -10.92
CA LYS A 138 2.39 23.06 -11.04
C LYS A 138 2.44 23.91 -9.78
N PHE A 139 3.64 24.06 -9.20
CA PHE A 139 3.90 24.88 -8.03
C PHE A 139 4.83 26.02 -8.43
N SER A 140 4.32 27.26 -8.35
CA SER A 140 5.06 28.43 -8.79
C SER A 140 5.87 29.02 -7.62
N PRO A 141 7.20 29.21 -7.77
CA PRO A 141 8.07 29.70 -6.69
C PRO A 141 7.76 31.14 -6.29
N ASN A 142 7.09 31.93 -7.14
CA ASN A 142 6.77 33.33 -6.84
C ASN A 142 5.91 33.52 -5.58
N LYS A 143 5.26 32.46 -5.08
CA LYS A 143 4.49 32.49 -3.84
C LYS A 143 5.36 32.36 -2.57
N TYR A 144 6.60 31.87 -2.69
CA TYR A 144 7.48 31.62 -1.57
C TYR A 144 8.96 31.93 -1.93
N THR A 145 9.57 32.87 -1.21
CA THR A 145 10.99 33.20 -1.43
C THR A 145 11.89 32.30 -0.59
N ILE A 146 12.65 31.44 -1.26
CA ILE A 146 13.70 30.63 -0.64
C ILE A 146 15.04 31.29 -0.97
N GLY A 147 15.82 31.59 0.07
CA GLY A 147 17.14 32.18 -0.10
C GLY A 147 18.10 31.22 -0.83
N ILE A 148 19.17 31.76 -1.38
CA ILE A 148 20.24 30.95 -1.97
C ILE A 148 20.80 30.03 -0.88
N ASN A 149 20.94 28.75 -1.21
CA ASN A 149 21.34 27.68 -0.27
C ASN A 149 20.38 27.37 0.89
N GLU A 150 19.19 27.97 0.94
CA GLU A 150 18.14 27.57 1.88
C GLU A 150 17.34 26.38 1.34
N TYR A 151 16.75 25.61 2.26
CA TYR A 151 15.87 24.49 1.91
C TYR A 151 14.40 24.90 1.99
N GLY A 152 13.65 24.52 0.96
CA GLY A 152 12.20 24.47 0.95
C GLY A 152 11.68 23.05 1.16
N TYR A 153 10.50 22.92 1.74
CA TYR A 153 9.78 21.65 1.84
C TYR A 153 8.30 21.85 1.53
N LEU A 154 7.79 21.10 0.57
CA LEU A 154 6.36 21.03 0.26
C LEU A 154 5.88 19.61 0.54
N ARG A 155 4.69 19.45 1.14
CA ARG A 155 4.08 18.14 1.31
C ARG A 155 2.58 18.19 1.09
N PHE A 156 2.07 17.27 0.28
CA PHE A 156 0.66 17.16 -0.01
C PHE A 156 0.21 15.71 -0.07
N ARG A 157 -1.09 15.50 0.08
CA ARG A 157 -1.75 14.20 -0.01
C ARG A 157 -2.65 14.17 -1.24
N ILE A 158 -2.58 13.06 -1.96
CA ILE A 158 -3.50 12.70 -3.03
C ILE A 158 -4.38 11.55 -2.54
N GLN A 159 -5.68 11.78 -2.51
CA GLN A 159 -6.66 10.73 -2.24
C GLN A 159 -6.87 9.90 -3.51
N ILE A 160 -6.68 8.59 -3.38
CA ILE A 160 -6.77 7.64 -4.48
C ILE A 160 -8.08 6.87 -4.31
N ASP A 161 -9.00 7.05 -5.25
CA ASP A 161 -10.19 6.20 -5.29
C ASP A 161 -9.82 4.77 -5.72
N GLY A 162 -10.66 3.80 -5.37
CA GLY A 162 -10.39 2.39 -5.66
C GLY A 162 -10.42 2.02 -7.15
N LYS A 163 -10.84 2.91 -8.06
CA LYS A 163 -10.74 2.69 -9.52
C LYS A 163 -9.41 3.20 -10.07
N ASN A 164 -8.88 4.25 -9.45
CA ASN A 164 -7.62 4.88 -9.78
C ASN A 164 -6.44 4.24 -9.02
N SER A 165 -6.63 3.16 -8.25
CA SER A 165 -5.51 2.48 -7.57
C SER A 165 -4.62 1.67 -8.49
N ASP A 166 -5.10 1.33 -9.69
CA ASP A 166 -4.45 0.37 -10.60
C ASP A 166 -3.07 0.83 -11.11
N PHE A 167 -2.75 2.13 -11.03
CA PHE A 167 -1.40 2.61 -11.37
C PHE A 167 -0.33 2.20 -10.36
N LEU A 168 -0.72 1.92 -9.11
CA LEU A 168 0.18 1.49 -8.02
C LEU A 168 -0.08 0.06 -7.58
N SER A 169 -1.34 -0.32 -7.39
CA SER A 169 -1.73 -1.57 -6.74
C SER A 169 -2.59 -2.41 -7.66
N THR A 170 -2.20 -3.66 -7.86
CA THR A 170 -2.98 -4.69 -8.56
C THR A 170 -3.35 -5.80 -7.60
N GLN A 171 -4.64 -6.10 -7.50
CA GLN A 171 -5.18 -7.18 -6.66
C GLN A 171 -5.41 -8.43 -7.50
N ILE A 172 -4.94 -9.58 -7.02
CA ILE A 172 -5.12 -10.89 -7.62
C ILE A 172 -5.93 -11.74 -6.65
N GLU A 173 -7.14 -12.12 -7.08
CA GLU A 173 -8.01 -13.00 -6.31
C GLU A 173 -7.81 -14.49 -6.69
N PRO A 174 -7.91 -15.41 -5.73
CA PRO A 174 -7.80 -16.83 -6.00
C PRO A 174 -9.05 -17.35 -6.73
N LYS A 175 -8.85 -18.21 -7.73
CA LYS A 175 -9.94 -18.77 -8.55
C LYS A 175 -10.83 -19.74 -7.78
N ASP A 176 -10.25 -20.42 -6.79
CA ASP A 176 -10.86 -21.42 -5.92
C ASP A 176 -11.51 -20.82 -4.66
N LYS A 177 -11.70 -19.51 -4.61
CA LYS A 177 -12.33 -18.78 -3.50
C LYS A 177 -13.69 -19.31 -3.06
N ILE A 178 -14.41 -20.05 -3.91
CA ILE A 178 -15.73 -20.62 -3.60
C ILE A 178 -15.62 -21.87 -2.71
N LEU A 179 -14.57 -22.67 -2.87
CA LEU A 179 -14.40 -23.94 -2.17
C LEU A 179 -13.71 -23.75 -0.82
N LEU A 180 -12.73 -22.85 -0.78
CA LEU A 180 -11.88 -22.63 0.39
C LEU A 180 -12.61 -21.89 1.52
N SER A 181 -12.20 -22.22 2.76
CA SER A 181 -12.69 -21.62 4.01
C SER A 181 -11.96 -20.31 4.35
N SER A 182 -10.91 -19.98 3.60
CA SER A 182 -10.17 -18.73 3.64
C SER A 182 -9.81 -18.27 2.23
N GLU A 183 -9.72 -16.96 2.04
CA GLU A 183 -9.35 -16.34 0.76
C GLU A 183 -7.99 -15.68 0.93
N GLU A 184 -7.02 -16.10 0.13
CA GLU A 184 -5.70 -15.47 0.06
C GLU A 184 -5.65 -14.55 -1.15
N ASN A 185 -5.78 -13.25 -0.92
CA ASN A 185 -5.63 -12.24 -1.97
C ASN A 185 -4.19 -11.77 -2.02
N ILE A 186 -3.63 -11.71 -3.22
CA ILE A 186 -2.29 -11.18 -3.45
C ILE A 186 -2.44 -9.74 -3.94
N GLU A 187 -1.69 -8.83 -3.32
CA GLU A 187 -1.53 -7.47 -3.79
C GLU A 187 -0.12 -7.29 -4.34
N LEU A 188 -0.03 -6.77 -5.57
CA LEU A 188 1.21 -6.33 -6.19
C LEU A 188 1.24 -4.82 -6.17
N ILE A 189 2.27 -4.23 -5.56
CA ILE A 189 2.52 -2.79 -5.57
C ILE A 189 3.72 -2.53 -6.48
N ASP A 190 3.54 -1.72 -7.52
CA ASP A 190 4.58 -1.32 -8.46
C ASP A 190 4.69 0.21 -8.47
N PHE A 191 5.59 0.72 -7.62
CA PHE A 191 5.81 2.14 -7.44
C PHE A 191 6.98 2.62 -8.32
N ARG A 192 6.71 3.61 -9.18
CA ARG A 192 7.71 4.15 -10.13
C ARG A 192 7.74 5.67 -10.11
N VAL A 193 8.94 6.22 -10.10
CA VAL A 193 9.22 7.66 -10.17
C VAL A 193 10.24 7.92 -11.27
N ASN A 194 9.93 8.86 -12.15
CA ASN A 194 10.77 9.29 -13.28
C ASN A 194 11.24 8.14 -14.20
N GLU A 195 10.51 7.02 -14.28
CA GLU A 195 10.80 5.94 -15.23
C GLU A 195 10.28 6.31 -16.63
N ILE A 196 11.20 6.71 -17.51
CA ILE A 196 10.92 7.27 -18.84
C ILE A 196 10.02 6.37 -19.68
N ARG A 197 10.18 5.04 -19.59
CA ARG A 197 9.40 4.07 -20.37
C ARG A 197 7.91 4.03 -19.99
N ASN A 198 7.55 4.56 -18.83
CA ASN A 198 6.20 4.52 -18.26
C ASN A 198 5.56 5.90 -18.15
N LEU A 199 6.11 6.90 -18.86
CA LEU A 199 5.63 8.27 -18.88
C LEU A 199 5.07 8.66 -20.25
N PRO A 200 4.09 9.60 -20.30
CA PRO A 200 3.68 10.21 -21.55
C PRO A 200 4.83 10.96 -22.22
N VAL A 201 4.89 10.93 -23.55
CA VAL A 201 5.94 11.59 -24.35
C VAL A 201 6.06 13.09 -24.02
N GLU A 202 4.93 13.76 -23.77
CA GLU A 202 4.87 15.18 -23.37
C GLU A 202 5.64 15.48 -22.08
N ILE A 203 5.75 14.51 -21.17
CA ILE A 203 6.45 14.62 -19.89
C ILE A 203 7.91 14.18 -20.02
N CYS A 204 8.20 13.14 -20.82
CA CYS A 204 9.56 12.64 -21.04
C CYS A 204 10.53 13.73 -21.48
N ASN A 205 10.09 14.63 -22.37
CA ASN A 205 10.90 15.73 -22.87
C ASN A 205 11.25 16.78 -21.80
N LYS A 206 10.44 16.88 -20.73
CA LYS A 206 10.64 17.86 -19.64
C LYS A 206 11.58 17.36 -18.54
N ILE A 207 11.60 16.05 -18.29
CA ILE A 207 12.40 15.47 -17.19
C ILE A 207 13.89 15.53 -17.47
N ALA A 208 14.29 15.39 -18.75
CA ALA A 208 15.61 14.91 -19.16
C ALA A 208 16.83 15.59 -18.50
N ASN A 209 16.76 16.86 -18.02
CA ASN A 209 17.87 17.54 -17.35
C ASN A 209 17.42 18.64 -16.35
N SER A 210 16.38 18.37 -15.57
CA SER A 210 15.69 19.43 -14.80
C SER A 210 16.06 19.52 -13.32
N VAL A 211 16.25 18.38 -12.66
CA VAL A 211 16.47 18.27 -11.21
C VAL A 211 17.46 17.16 -10.91
N GLU A 212 18.21 17.28 -9.82
CA GLU A 212 19.07 16.23 -9.29
C GLU A 212 18.44 15.62 -8.04
N ILE A 213 17.99 14.37 -8.14
CA ILE A 213 17.40 13.66 -7.00
C ILE A 213 18.53 13.14 -6.11
N GLN A 214 18.72 13.78 -4.95
CA GLN A 214 19.73 13.37 -3.98
C GLN A 214 19.29 12.13 -3.21
N LYS A 215 18.00 12.05 -2.89
CA LYS A 215 17.45 11.03 -2.00
C LYS A 215 15.98 10.76 -2.27
N ILE A 216 15.57 9.50 -2.14
CA ILE A 216 14.15 9.10 -2.17
C ILE A 216 13.88 8.26 -0.93
N HIS A 217 12.89 8.68 -0.14
CA HIS A 217 12.28 7.91 0.93
C HIS A 217 10.93 7.40 0.47
N TYR A 218 10.74 6.09 0.47
CA TYR A 218 9.46 5.47 0.13
C TYR A 218 8.97 4.63 1.29
N PHE A 219 7.76 4.92 1.76
CA PHE A 219 7.09 4.22 2.83
C PHE A 219 5.79 3.59 2.34
N ILE A 220 5.57 2.33 2.70
CA ILE A 220 4.26 1.68 2.61
C ILE A 220 3.74 1.50 4.03
N ILE A 221 2.61 2.12 4.33
CA ILE A 221 1.92 2.01 5.62
C ILE A 221 0.67 1.17 5.42
N ARG A 222 0.58 0.06 6.15
CA ARG A 222 -0.51 -0.90 6.01
C ARG A 222 -0.78 -1.64 7.32
N ASN A 223 -1.84 -2.43 7.35
CA ASN A 223 -2.17 -3.26 8.52
C ASN A 223 -1.14 -4.39 8.71
N ILE A 224 -0.83 -4.70 9.96
CA ILE A 224 0.10 -5.75 10.41
C ILE A 224 -0.37 -7.16 10.03
N ASP A 225 -1.67 -7.36 9.81
CA ASP A 225 -2.24 -8.65 9.37
C ASP A 225 -1.93 -8.99 7.91
N VAL A 226 -1.34 -8.06 7.16
CA VAL A 226 -0.90 -8.31 5.79
C VAL A 226 0.53 -8.80 5.77
N GLU A 227 0.73 -9.97 5.18
CA GLU A 227 2.03 -10.61 5.07
C GLU A 227 2.82 -10.02 3.89
N TYR A 228 4.04 -9.58 4.16
CA TYR A 228 5.01 -9.22 3.14
C TYR A 228 5.63 -10.49 2.57
N LEU A 229 5.56 -10.68 1.25
CA LEU A 229 6.09 -11.87 0.59
C LEU A 229 7.46 -11.62 -0.04
N MET A 230 7.61 -10.55 -0.81
CA MET A 230 8.85 -10.22 -1.52
C MET A 230 8.85 -8.79 -2.06
N SER A 231 10.02 -8.31 -2.48
CA SER A 231 10.19 -7.11 -3.29
C SER A 231 11.36 -7.29 -4.27
N ASP A 232 11.47 -6.39 -5.24
CA ASP A 232 12.65 -6.27 -6.11
C ASP A 232 13.87 -5.66 -5.39
N ARG A 233 13.64 -4.87 -4.34
CA ARG A 233 14.66 -4.29 -3.48
C ARG A 233 14.35 -4.51 -2.01
N ASP A 234 15.32 -4.94 -1.23
CA ASP A 234 15.15 -5.07 0.21
C ASP A 234 14.78 -3.72 0.85
N TYR A 235 13.82 -3.77 1.77
CA TYR A 235 13.53 -2.61 2.60
C TYR A 235 14.66 -2.39 3.60
N VAL A 236 14.94 -1.12 3.90
CA VAL A 236 15.97 -0.73 4.86
C VAL A 236 15.49 -0.94 6.29
N ARG A 237 14.20 -0.68 6.55
CA ARG A 237 13.62 -0.74 7.88
C ARG A 237 12.16 -1.15 7.84
N CYS A 238 11.74 -1.87 8.88
CA CYS A 238 10.35 -2.18 9.17
C CYS A 238 10.05 -1.78 10.62
N ARG A 239 8.96 -1.07 10.88
CA ARG A 239 8.55 -0.65 12.24
C ARG A 239 7.04 -0.57 12.39
N LEU A 240 6.55 -0.69 13.62
CA LEU A 240 5.18 -0.34 13.95
C LEU A 240 4.98 1.17 13.81
N LEU A 241 3.80 1.57 13.35
CA LEU A 241 3.38 2.96 13.33
C LEU A 241 3.16 3.41 14.78
N GLU A 242 3.60 4.61 15.11
CA GLU A 242 3.24 5.22 16.39
C GLU A 242 1.71 5.47 16.41
N GLY A 243 1.04 5.25 17.53
CA GLY A 243 -0.42 5.23 17.57
C GLY A 243 -1.13 6.57 17.31
N ASP A 244 -2.40 6.60 17.71
CA ASP A 244 -3.30 7.77 17.60
C ASP A 244 -2.73 9.04 18.23
N ASN A 245 -1.86 8.92 19.24
CA ASN A 245 -1.26 10.04 19.95
C ASN A 245 -0.41 10.94 19.03
N ILE A 246 0.21 10.38 18.00
CA ILE A 246 1.03 11.13 17.05
C ILE A 246 0.27 11.26 15.73
N TRP A 247 -0.16 10.14 15.15
CA TRP A 247 -0.65 10.12 13.77
C TRP A 247 -2.16 10.33 13.64
N GLY A 248 -2.90 10.39 14.75
CA GLY A 248 -4.35 10.59 14.73
C GLY A 248 -4.77 11.84 13.97
N GLU A 249 -4.19 13.00 14.30
CA GLU A 249 -4.46 14.27 13.61
C GLU A 249 -4.03 14.28 12.14
N TYR A 250 -2.98 13.52 11.81
CA TYR A 250 -2.46 13.37 10.45
C TYR A 250 -3.43 12.57 9.55
N VAL A 251 -4.13 11.57 10.12
CA VAL A 251 -5.03 10.67 9.39
C VAL A 251 -6.51 11.09 9.47
N LYS A 252 -6.92 11.91 10.46
CA LYS A 252 -8.32 12.33 10.75
C LYS A 252 -9.19 12.81 9.56
N GLY A 253 -8.60 13.18 8.42
CA GLY A 253 -9.34 13.50 7.19
C GLY A 253 -9.98 12.28 6.52
N ASN A 254 -9.50 11.08 6.83
CA ASN A 254 -10.03 9.81 6.35
C ASN A 254 -11.12 9.31 7.29
N LYS A 255 -12.38 9.63 6.96
CA LYS A 255 -13.56 9.24 7.76
C LYS A 255 -13.68 7.71 7.84
N ASN A 256 -13.20 7.13 8.93
CA ASN A 256 -13.62 5.90 9.63
C ASN A 256 -12.58 5.62 10.73
N ARG A 257 -12.97 4.94 11.83
CA ARG A 257 -12.07 4.58 12.94
C ARG A 257 -10.99 3.57 12.47
N ILE A 258 -9.91 4.09 11.92
CA ILE A 258 -8.72 3.32 11.55
C ILE A 258 -7.97 3.00 12.85
N ASP A 259 -7.56 1.75 13.03
CA ASP A 259 -6.76 1.33 14.18
C ASP A 259 -5.27 1.52 13.85
N LEU A 260 -4.71 2.67 14.22
CA LEU A 260 -3.34 3.05 13.87
C LEU A 260 -2.30 2.17 14.59
N ASP A 261 -2.62 1.63 15.77
CA ASP A 261 -1.73 0.77 16.55
C ASP A 261 -1.46 -0.58 15.87
N LYS A 262 -2.31 -0.97 14.91
CA LYS A 262 -2.15 -2.18 14.10
C LYS A 262 -1.52 -1.92 12.74
N MET A 263 -0.78 -0.82 12.60
CA MET A 263 -0.10 -0.50 11.35
C MET A 263 1.39 -0.77 11.41
N ILE A 264 1.91 -1.20 10.27
CA ILE A 264 3.32 -1.44 10.03
C ILE A 264 3.79 -0.58 8.85
N ILE A 265 5.01 -0.08 8.97
CA ILE A 265 5.68 0.75 7.98
C ILE A 265 6.83 -0.06 7.40
N TYR A 266 6.83 -0.22 6.09
CA TYR A 266 8.00 -0.69 5.33
C TYR A 266 8.68 0.51 4.68
N GLN A 267 10.01 0.61 4.83
CA GLN A 267 10.81 1.73 4.36
C GLN A 267 11.84 1.31 3.32
N TRP A 268 11.84 1.98 2.18
CA TRP A 268 12.92 1.93 1.19
C TRP A 268 13.59 3.29 1.10
N THR A 269 14.89 3.28 0.79
CA THR A 269 15.64 4.51 0.60
C THR A 269 16.61 4.36 -0.56
N LEU A 270 16.61 5.34 -1.46
CA LEU A 270 17.61 5.50 -2.52
C LEU A 270 18.45 6.74 -2.20
N GLN A 271 19.76 6.65 -2.37
CA GLN A 271 20.69 7.77 -2.26
C GLN A 271 21.44 7.95 -3.58
N LYS A 272 21.92 9.18 -3.84
CA LYS A 272 22.60 9.63 -5.06
C LYS A 272 23.64 8.65 -5.63
N GLU A 273 24.39 7.97 -4.77
CA GLU A 273 25.45 7.02 -5.19
C GLU A 273 24.93 5.90 -6.10
N ASN A 274 23.63 5.58 -6.03
CA ASN A 274 22.98 4.50 -6.79
C ASN A 274 22.43 4.94 -8.16
N GLN A 275 23.11 5.90 -8.81
CA GLN A 275 22.74 6.69 -9.99
C GLN A 275 21.68 6.10 -10.95
N LYS A 276 20.50 6.74 -10.91
CA LYS A 276 19.73 7.36 -12.00
C LYS A 276 18.67 8.23 -11.32
N ASN A 277 18.21 9.32 -11.95
CA ASN A 277 17.10 10.16 -11.45
C ASN A 277 15.73 9.43 -11.51
N GLN A 278 15.70 8.13 -11.21
CA GLN A 278 14.56 7.24 -11.32
C GLN A 278 14.53 6.28 -10.13
N PHE A 279 13.34 5.87 -9.73
CA PHE A 279 13.16 4.89 -8.68
C PHE A 279 12.02 3.94 -9.03
N THR A 280 12.26 2.66 -8.78
CA THR A 280 11.27 1.60 -8.95
C THR A 280 11.28 0.74 -7.70
N ASN A 281 10.10 0.40 -7.22
CA ASN A 281 9.91 -0.57 -6.16
C ASN A 281 8.72 -1.43 -6.50
N PHE A 282 9.00 -2.70 -6.76
CA PHE A 282 7.99 -3.73 -6.87
C PHE A 282 7.94 -4.50 -5.56
N SER A 283 6.76 -4.62 -4.95
CA SER A 283 6.55 -5.40 -3.73
C SER A 283 5.25 -6.20 -3.79
N LYS A 284 5.28 -7.37 -3.16
CA LYS A 284 4.19 -8.35 -3.15
C LYS A 284 3.75 -8.63 -1.73
N TYR A 285 2.45 -8.61 -1.53
CA TYR A 285 1.82 -8.82 -0.24
C TYR A 285 0.69 -9.84 -0.34
N LYS A 286 0.38 -10.48 0.79
CA LYS A 286 -0.70 -11.46 0.90
C LYS A 286 -1.64 -11.07 2.04
N HIS A 287 -2.89 -10.88 1.69
CA HIS A 287 -3.98 -10.62 2.62
C HIS A 287 -4.82 -11.88 2.78
N THR A 288 -5.03 -12.34 4.01
CA THR A 288 -5.87 -13.52 4.29
C THR A 288 -7.22 -13.08 4.84
N LYS A 289 -8.29 -13.20 4.04
CA LYS A 289 -9.66 -12.99 4.50
C LYS A 289 -10.21 -14.26 5.14
N LYS A 290 -10.80 -14.10 6.32
CA LYS A 290 -11.53 -15.15 7.03
C LYS A 290 -12.91 -14.62 7.36
N SER A 291 -13.94 -15.36 6.98
CA SER A 291 -15.33 -15.04 7.32
C SER A 291 -16.04 -16.30 7.78
N TYR A 292 -16.90 -16.15 8.79
CA TYR A 292 -17.74 -17.26 9.26
C TYR A 292 -18.64 -17.80 8.14
N LEU A 293 -19.10 -16.94 7.23
CA LEU A 293 -19.89 -17.37 6.08
C LEU A 293 -19.08 -18.25 5.13
N MET A 294 -17.80 -17.94 4.92
CA MET A 294 -16.91 -18.78 4.09
C MET A 294 -16.68 -20.13 4.74
N LEU A 295 -16.47 -20.16 6.06
CA LEU A 295 -16.36 -21.40 6.82
C LEU A 295 -17.63 -22.26 6.69
N LEU A 296 -18.80 -21.68 6.91
CA LEU A 296 -20.08 -22.39 6.78
C LEU A 296 -20.30 -22.92 5.36
N ARG A 297 -19.99 -22.13 4.33
CA ARG A 297 -20.08 -22.55 2.93
C ARG A 297 -19.17 -23.75 2.64
N SER A 298 -17.93 -23.74 3.12
CA SER A 298 -17.02 -24.88 2.97
C SER A 298 -17.52 -26.12 3.69
N ILE A 299 -18.07 -25.98 4.91
CA ILE A 299 -18.70 -27.10 5.64
C ILE A 299 -19.89 -27.66 4.85
N PHE A 300 -20.73 -26.80 4.28
CA PHE A 300 -21.86 -27.21 3.44
C PHE A 300 -21.42 -28.02 2.22
N PHE A 301 -20.35 -27.60 1.52
CA PHE A 301 -19.80 -28.37 0.40
C PHE A 301 -19.31 -29.75 0.86
N ILE A 302 -18.58 -29.83 1.98
CA ILE A 302 -18.10 -31.11 2.53
C ILE A 302 -19.27 -32.05 2.83
N ILE A 303 -20.33 -31.56 3.48
CA ILE A 303 -21.52 -32.37 3.78
C ILE A 303 -22.22 -32.81 2.49
N SER A 304 -22.36 -31.91 1.51
CA SER A 304 -23.00 -32.21 0.23
C SER A 304 -22.24 -33.29 -0.54
N PHE A 305 -20.90 -33.22 -0.59
CA PHE A 305 -20.08 -34.25 -1.20
C PHE A 305 -20.18 -35.58 -0.46
N ALA A 306 -20.23 -35.57 0.87
CA ALA A 306 -20.39 -36.79 1.66
C ALA A 306 -21.74 -37.48 1.39
N VAL A 307 -22.84 -36.70 1.32
CA VAL A 307 -24.18 -37.21 0.99
C VAL A 307 -24.22 -37.74 -0.44
N LEU A 308 -23.66 -37.01 -1.41
CA LEU A 308 -23.62 -37.44 -2.81
C LEU A 308 -22.80 -38.72 -2.99
N ALA A 309 -21.62 -38.82 -2.35
CA ALA A 309 -20.79 -40.02 -2.38
C ALA A 309 -21.52 -41.23 -1.78
N ASN A 310 -22.21 -41.04 -0.65
CA ASN A 310 -23.03 -42.08 -0.05
C ASN A 310 -24.17 -42.51 -0.99
N TYR A 311 -24.87 -41.55 -1.60
CA TYR A 311 -25.94 -41.83 -2.55
C TYR A 311 -25.45 -42.65 -3.76
N ILE A 312 -24.35 -42.23 -4.39
CA ILE A 312 -23.73 -42.94 -5.53
C ILE A 312 -23.35 -44.37 -5.11
N THR A 313 -22.76 -44.54 -3.92
CA THR A 313 -22.39 -45.86 -3.41
C THR A 313 -23.64 -46.74 -3.26
N THR A 314 -24.71 -46.21 -2.68
CA THR A 314 -25.96 -46.97 -2.50
C THR A 314 -26.67 -47.32 -3.81
N THR A 315 -26.68 -46.44 -4.81
CA THR A 315 -27.33 -46.72 -6.10
C THR A 315 -26.49 -47.61 -7.00
N SER A 316 -25.16 -47.51 -6.95
CA SER A 316 -24.26 -48.46 -7.63
C SER A 316 -24.39 -49.89 -7.08
N LEU A 317 -24.77 -50.05 -5.80
CA LEU A 317 -25.11 -51.34 -5.18
C LEU A 317 -26.49 -51.88 -5.60
N GLN A 318 -27.34 -51.08 -6.26
CA GLN A 318 -28.67 -51.47 -6.73
C GLN A 318 -28.71 -51.79 -8.23
N ILE A 319 -27.56 -51.76 -8.94
CA ILE A 319 -27.50 -52.27 -10.32
C ILE A 319 -27.85 -53.76 -10.26
N PRO A 320 -28.96 -54.21 -10.89
CA PRO A 320 -29.35 -55.61 -10.87
C PRO A 320 -28.26 -56.46 -11.56
N ASN A 321 -28.03 -57.68 -11.05
CA ASN A 321 -27.20 -58.72 -11.67
C ASN A 321 -27.68 -59.18 -13.07
N ASP A 322 -28.51 -58.40 -13.76
CA ASP A 322 -29.10 -58.76 -15.05
C ASP A 322 -28.14 -58.54 -16.24
N PHE A 323 -26.94 -57.98 -16.01
CA PHE A 323 -25.83 -58.05 -16.97
C PHE A 323 -24.99 -59.31 -16.70
N GLY A 324 -25.55 -60.47 -17.05
CA GLY A 324 -24.96 -61.82 -16.92
C GLY A 324 -23.68 -62.10 -17.73
N TYR A 325 -22.86 -61.08 -18.02
CA TYR A 325 -21.55 -61.21 -18.66
C TYR A 325 -20.39 -60.61 -17.82
N LEU A 326 -20.65 -59.77 -16.83
CA LEU A 326 -19.61 -59.13 -16.00
C LEU A 326 -19.28 -59.88 -14.70
N ASP A 327 -20.10 -60.86 -14.30
CA ASP A 327 -19.84 -61.75 -13.15
C ASP A 327 -18.62 -62.69 -13.37
N SER A 328 -18.04 -62.69 -14.57
CA SER A 328 -16.85 -63.49 -14.90
C SER A 328 -15.52 -62.76 -14.64
N LEU A 329 -15.54 -61.49 -14.19
CA LEU A 329 -14.34 -60.72 -13.87
C LEU A 329 -14.22 -60.46 -12.36
N PRO A 330 -13.64 -61.40 -11.58
CA PRO A 330 -13.47 -61.25 -10.12
C PRO A 330 -12.70 -59.99 -9.70
N PHE A 331 -11.92 -59.39 -10.61
CA PHE A 331 -11.21 -58.14 -10.36
C PHE A 331 -12.10 -56.89 -10.20
N PHE A 332 -13.33 -56.88 -10.76
CA PHE A 332 -14.16 -55.67 -10.77
C PHE A 332 -14.96 -55.51 -9.46
N VAL A 333 -15.52 -56.60 -8.95
CA VAL A 333 -16.29 -56.62 -7.69
C VAL A 333 -15.36 -56.39 -6.49
N ASP A 334 -14.19 -57.07 -6.46
CA ASP A 334 -13.19 -56.88 -5.41
C ASP A 334 -12.56 -55.47 -5.47
N GLY A 335 -12.40 -54.90 -6.67
CA GLY A 335 -11.93 -53.53 -6.85
C GLY A 335 -12.89 -52.47 -6.30
N ILE A 336 -14.20 -52.64 -6.52
CA ILE A 336 -15.24 -51.74 -5.98
C ILE A 336 -15.32 -51.86 -4.44
N GLU A 337 -15.21 -53.06 -3.90
CA GLU A 337 -15.22 -53.31 -2.45
C GLU A 337 -13.96 -52.75 -1.76
N LEU A 338 -12.80 -52.83 -2.43
CA LEU A 338 -11.55 -52.20 -1.97
C LEU A 338 -11.65 -50.67 -2.01
N LEU A 339 -12.24 -50.11 -3.07
CA LEU A 339 -12.51 -48.67 -3.17
C LEU A 339 -13.49 -48.22 -2.08
N ARG A 340 -14.54 -49.00 -1.78
CA ARG A 340 -15.49 -48.73 -0.69
C ARG A 340 -14.79 -48.65 0.66
N ARG A 341 -13.96 -49.64 0.98
CA ARG A 341 -13.18 -49.67 2.23
C ARG A 341 -12.15 -48.54 2.28
N GLY A 342 -11.52 -48.23 1.15
CA GLY A 342 -10.61 -47.10 1.00
C GLY A 342 -11.31 -45.76 1.26
N PHE A 343 -12.49 -45.54 0.68
CA PHE A 343 -13.25 -44.31 0.86
C PHE A 343 -13.80 -44.16 2.28
N GLN A 344 -14.29 -45.24 2.89
CA GLN A 344 -14.72 -45.25 4.29
C GLN A 344 -13.56 -44.98 5.26
N ALA A 345 -12.39 -45.59 5.02
CA ALA A 345 -11.20 -45.33 5.81
C ALA A 345 -10.71 -43.89 5.66
N LEU A 346 -10.71 -43.34 4.44
CA LEU A 346 -10.34 -41.95 4.17
C LEU A 346 -11.31 -40.98 4.83
N PHE A 347 -12.62 -41.23 4.76
CA PHE A 347 -13.64 -40.43 5.42
C PHE A 347 -13.47 -40.44 6.94
N MET A 348 -13.23 -41.61 7.54
CA MET A 348 -12.97 -41.73 8.98
C MET A 348 -11.67 -41.02 9.39
N LEU A 349 -10.61 -41.10 8.58
CA LEU A 349 -9.37 -40.35 8.82
C LEU A 349 -9.58 -38.84 8.73
N CYS A 350 -10.34 -38.37 7.74
CA CYS A 350 -10.71 -36.95 7.62
C CYS A 350 -11.56 -36.49 8.81
N LEU A 351 -12.53 -37.29 9.26
CA LEU A 351 -13.36 -37.01 10.43
C LEU A 351 -12.51 -36.93 11.71
N LEU A 352 -11.59 -37.88 11.91
CA LEU A 352 -10.67 -37.91 13.05
C LEU A 352 -9.70 -36.72 13.03
N ALA A 353 -9.15 -36.37 11.88
CA ALA A 353 -8.31 -35.19 11.71
C ALA A 353 -9.10 -33.90 12.03
N HIS A 354 -10.36 -33.83 11.62
CA HIS A 354 -11.23 -32.69 11.87
C HIS A 354 -11.63 -32.58 13.35
N LEU A 355 -11.93 -33.71 14.02
CA LEU A 355 -12.20 -33.75 15.46
C LEU A 355 -10.96 -33.37 16.28
N PHE A 356 -9.78 -33.81 15.85
CA PHE A 356 -8.50 -33.42 16.47
C PHE A 356 -8.24 -31.91 16.33
N TRP A 357 -8.53 -31.34 15.15
CA TRP A 357 -8.37 -29.92 14.91
C TRP A 357 -9.38 -29.07 15.71
N ILE A 358 -10.64 -29.52 15.81
CA ILE A 358 -11.66 -28.91 16.68
C ILE A 358 -11.23 -28.97 18.14
N GLY A 359 -10.69 -30.10 18.60
CA GLY A 359 -10.15 -30.25 19.95
C GLY A 359 -9.02 -29.26 20.24
N LYS A 360 -8.07 -29.10 19.32
CA LYS A 360 -7.00 -28.09 19.45
C LYS A 360 -7.54 -26.66 19.47
N PHE A 361 -8.54 -26.36 18.62
CA PHE A 361 -9.18 -25.05 18.58
C PHE A 361 -9.92 -24.72 19.89
N LEU A 362 -10.67 -25.68 20.43
CA LEU A 362 -11.36 -25.53 21.72
C LEU A 362 -10.36 -25.38 22.88
N ALA A 363 -9.27 -26.16 22.90
CA ALA A 363 -8.21 -26.04 23.89
C ALA A 363 -7.49 -24.68 23.82
N TYR A 364 -7.25 -24.16 22.61
CA TYR A 364 -6.70 -22.82 22.41
C TYR A 364 -7.64 -21.73 22.94
N LYS A 365 -8.94 -21.84 22.63
CA LYS A 365 -9.96 -20.89 23.09
C LYS A 365 -10.13 -20.93 24.62
N ALA A 366 -10.06 -22.12 25.23
CA ALA A 366 -10.08 -22.28 26.68
C ALA A 366 -8.86 -21.64 27.37
N LYS A 367 -7.64 -21.84 26.82
CA LYS A 367 -6.44 -21.13 27.32
C LYS A 367 -6.55 -19.61 27.17
N SER A 368 -7.12 -19.13 26.07
CA SER A 368 -7.37 -17.70 25.84
C SER A 368 -8.39 -17.12 26.84
N LEU A 369 -9.42 -17.87 27.23
CA LEU A 369 -10.37 -17.45 28.26
C LEU A 369 -9.75 -17.44 29.67
N VAL A 370 -8.91 -18.41 30.02
CA VAL A 370 -8.23 -18.47 31.33
C VAL A 370 -7.23 -17.31 31.49
N CYS A 371 -6.58 -16.86 30.41
CA CYS A 371 -5.73 -15.66 30.44
C CYS A 371 -6.49 -14.33 30.50
N LYS A 372 -7.82 -14.31 30.34
CA LYS A 372 -8.66 -13.11 30.49
C LYS A 372 -9.30 -12.97 31.87
N ILE A 373 -9.19 -14.01 32.70
CA ILE A 373 -9.79 -14.08 34.06
C ILE A 373 -8.71 -13.92 35.15
N LYS A 374 -7.44 -13.81 34.77
CA LYS A 374 -6.35 -13.25 35.58
C LYS A 374 -5.98 -11.88 35.03
#